data_AF-A0A1H0Y451-F1
#
_entry.id   AF-A0A1H0Y451-F1
#
_cell.length_a   1.000
_cell.length_b   1.000
_cell.length_c   1.000
_cell.angle_alpha   90.00
_cell.angle_beta   90.00
_cell.angle_gamma   90.00
#
_symmetry.space_group_name_H-M   'P 1'
#
loop_
_entity.id
_entity.type
_entity.pdbx_description
1 polymer ?
#
loop_
_entity_poly.entity_id
_entity_poly.type
_entity_poly.pdbx_seq_one_letter_code
_entity_poly.pdbx_strand_id
1 'polypeptide(L)'
;MSLPTHPANQHDPTADQHDPTTEEHPMATAPFTASDLMDLLVRSVGLPSSARTDDTSATLSDLGLDSLAVLQLQTELQQRYGVEPGESTRAEDAVVGELVASVNEAAASGASA
;
A
#
# COMPACT_ATOMS: atom_id res chain seq x y z
N MET A 1 -58.61 16.45 -17.51
CA MET A 1 -57.18 16.71 -17.73
C MET A 1 -56.43 16.28 -16.48
N SER A 2 -55.38 15.48 -16.67
CA SER A 2 -54.30 15.11 -15.73
C SER A 2 -54.56 14.05 -14.64
N LEU A 3 -53.92 12.90 -14.82
CA LEU A 3 -53.31 12.05 -13.75
C LEU A 3 -52.07 12.79 -13.19
N PRO A 4 -51.62 12.49 -11.96
CA PRO A 4 -50.56 11.48 -11.79
C PRO A 4 -50.69 10.55 -10.55
N THR A 5 -50.29 9.30 -10.78
CA THR A 5 -49.48 8.36 -9.97
C THR A 5 -49.11 8.76 -8.53
N HIS A 6 -49.39 7.86 -7.56
CA HIS A 6 -48.42 7.27 -6.61
C HIS A 6 -49.06 6.06 -5.90
N PRO A 7 -48.59 4.81 -6.11
CA PRO A 7 -48.93 3.68 -5.26
C PRO A 7 -47.95 3.54 -4.08
N ALA A 8 -48.52 3.14 -2.94
CA ALA A 8 -47.94 2.39 -1.81
C ALA A 8 -46.43 2.50 -1.52
N ASN A 9 -46.07 3.22 -0.45
CA ASN A 9 -44.86 2.94 0.31
C ASN A 9 -45.24 2.26 1.63
N GLN A 10 -45.57 0.97 1.54
CA GLN A 10 -45.50 0.08 2.69
C GLN A 10 -44.03 -0.31 2.83
N HIS A 11 -43.37 0.20 3.88
CA HIS A 11 -42.06 -0.29 4.26
C HIS A 11 -42.26 -1.22 5.46
N ASP A 12 -42.27 -2.51 5.17
CA ASP A 12 -42.27 -3.61 6.12
C ASP A 12 -41.02 -3.55 7.04
N PRO A 13 -41.16 -3.87 8.34
CA PRO A 13 -40.01 -4.05 9.23
C PRO A 13 -39.67 -5.55 9.31
N THR A 14 -38.96 -6.12 8.35
CA THR A 14 -38.23 -7.41 8.51
C THR A 14 -37.18 -7.59 7.41
N ALA A 15 -35.94 -7.28 7.76
CA ALA A 15 -34.70 -7.88 7.28
C ALA A 15 -33.68 -7.54 8.38
N ASP A 16 -33.65 -8.24 9.50
CA ASP A 16 -32.85 -9.45 9.65
C ASP A 16 -31.60 -9.46 8.74
N GLN A 17 -30.45 -9.28 9.38
CA GLN A 17 -29.10 -9.60 8.89
C GLN A 17 -28.48 -8.66 7.85
N HIS A 18 -27.89 -7.57 8.34
CA HIS A 18 -26.53 -7.19 7.94
C HIS A 18 -25.81 -6.61 9.16
N ASP A 19 -25.52 -7.50 10.11
CA ASP A 19 -24.19 -7.49 10.71
C ASP A 19 -23.30 -8.13 9.62
N PRO A 20 -22.41 -7.41 8.93
CA PRO A 20 -21.04 -7.87 8.99
C PRO A 20 -20.59 -7.46 10.39
N THR A 21 -20.57 -8.41 11.31
CA THR A 21 -19.31 -9.10 11.55
C THR A 21 -18.25 -8.03 11.75
N THR A 22 -17.91 -7.79 13.02
CA THR A 22 -16.52 -7.84 13.44
C THR A 22 -15.78 -8.75 12.47
N GLU A 23 -15.30 -8.21 11.36
CA GLU A 23 -14.17 -8.75 10.66
C GLU A 23 -13.12 -8.65 11.75
N GLU A 24 -13.00 -9.74 12.51
CA GLU A 24 -11.73 -10.31 12.83
C GLU A 24 -10.98 -10.30 11.49
N HIS A 25 -10.46 -9.13 11.11
CA HIS A 25 -9.29 -9.05 10.28
C HIS A 25 -8.36 -9.99 11.03
N PRO A 26 -8.04 -11.17 10.47
CA PRO A 26 -6.93 -11.91 11.03
C PRO A 26 -5.82 -10.87 11.17
N MET A 27 -5.07 -10.91 12.26
CA MET A 27 -3.77 -10.23 12.35
C MET A 27 -2.79 -10.78 11.29
N ALA A 28 -3.26 -11.17 10.10
CA ALA A 28 -2.51 -11.12 8.87
C ALA A 28 -2.15 -9.65 8.67
N THR A 29 -0.92 -9.31 9.05
CA THR A 29 -0.28 -8.07 8.61
C THR A 29 -0.62 -7.90 7.13
N ALA A 30 -1.34 -6.83 6.77
CA ALA A 30 -1.67 -6.60 5.37
C ALA A 30 -0.33 -6.53 4.59
N PRO A 31 -0.22 -7.21 3.44
CA PRO A 31 1.02 -7.22 2.69
C PRO A 31 1.37 -5.79 2.29
N PHE A 32 2.63 -5.41 2.45
CA PHE A 32 3.13 -4.13 1.96
C PHE A 32 2.93 -4.08 0.45
N THR A 33 2.36 -3.01 -0.10
CA THR A 33 2.08 -2.91 -1.54
C THR A 33 2.95 -1.86 -2.22
N ALA A 34 2.97 -1.85 -3.56
CA ALA A 34 3.58 -0.76 -4.32
C ALA A 34 3.00 0.60 -3.94
N SER A 35 1.69 0.65 -3.65
CA SER A 35 1.04 1.86 -3.18
C SER A 35 1.53 2.33 -1.80
N ASP A 36 1.84 1.41 -0.89
CA ASP A 36 2.47 1.75 0.40
C ASP A 36 3.90 2.27 0.21
N LEU A 37 4.66 1.66 -0.71
CA LEU A 37 5.99 2.13 -1.07
C LEU A 37 5.94 3.55 -1.64
N MET A 38 5.00 3.81 -2.55
CA MET A 38 4.82 5.15 -3.12
C MET A 38 4.41 6.17 -2.05
N ASP A 39 3.55 5.81 -1.09
CA ASP A 39 3.20 6.70 0.02
C ASP A 39 4.40 7.00 0.91
N LEU A 40 5.22 5.98 1.20
CA LEU A 40 6.48 6.12 1.92
C LEU A 40 7.44 7.05 1.17
N LEU A 41 7.58 6.90 -0.14
CA LEU A 41 8.43 7.75 -0.98
C LEU A 41 7.97 9.21 -0.95
N VAL A 42 6.66 9.46 -1.07
CA VAL A 42 6.11 10.82 -1.00
C VAL A 42 6.33 11.43 0.38
N ARG A 43 6.06 10.68 1.45
CA ARG A 43 6.14 11.16 2.84
C ARG A 43 7.57 11.33 3.34
N SER A 44 8.42 10.35 3.10
CA SER A 44 9.74 10.27 3.71
C SER A 44 10.85 10.81 2.82
N VAL A 45 10.72 10.62 1.51
CA VAL A 45 11.73 11.00 0.52
C VAL A 45 11.38 12.29 -0.21
N GLY A 46 10.14 12.77 -0.06
CA GLY A 46 9.66 13.98 -0.71
C GLY A 46 9.40 13.81 -2.19
N LEU A 47 9.15 12.56 -2.64
CA LEU A 47 8.75 12.29 -4.02
C LEU A 47 7.46 13.09 -4.34
N PRO A 48 7.39 13.84 -5.45
CA PRO A 48 6.17 14.53 -5.82
C PRO A 48 5.09 13.50 -6.16
N SER A 49 3.84 13.75 -5.76
CA SER A 49 2.73 12.84 -6.01
C SER A 49 2.48 12.59 -7.50
N SER A 50 2.89 13.51 -8.38
CA SER A 50 2.86 13.32 -9.84
C SER A 50 3.86 12.31 -10.39
N ALA A 51 4.90 11.96 -9.62
CA ALA A 51 5.87 10.91 -9.98
C ALA A 51 5.46 9.53 -9.43
N ARG A 52 4.31 9.44 -8.75
CA ARG A 52 3.75 8.16 -8.30
C ARG A 52 3.40 7.31 -9.49
N THR A 53 3.83 6.06 -9.47
CA THR A 53 3.44 5.03 -10.43
C THR A 53 2.95 3.79 -9.70
N ASP A 54 2.04 3.05 -10.33
CA ASP A 54 1.66 1.69 -9.90
C ASP A 54 2.47 0.63 -10.66
N ASP A 55 3.41 1.05 -11.52
CA ASP A 55 4.26 0.14 -12.26
C ASP A 55 5.31 -0.49 -11.34
N THR A 56 5.12 -1.76 -11.01
CA THR A 56 6.06 -2.52 -10.18
C THR A 56 7.35 -2.88 -10.91
N SER A 57 7.43 -2.69 -12.23
CA SER A 57 8.64 -2.89 -13.01
C SER A 57 9.47 -1.62 -13.15
N ALA A 58 8.97 -0.46 -12.70
CA ALA A 58 9.71 0.78 -12.69
C ALA A 58 10.87 0.73 -11.68
N THR A 59 11.97 1.39 -12.03
CA THR A 59 13.13 1.57 -11.15
C THR A 59 13.02 2.86 -10.35
N LEU A 60 13.72 2.97 -9.22
CA LEU A 60 13.72 4.19 -8.41
C LEU A 60 14.21 5.41 -9.23
N SER A 61 15.19 5.23 -10.11
CA SER A 61 15.68 6.25 -11.03
C SER A 61 14.62 6.71 -12.05
N ASP A 62 13.75 5.81 -12.54
CA ASP A 62 12.64 6.16 -13.44
C ASP A 62 11.61 7.05 -12.74
N LEU A 63 11.41 6.87 -11.42
CA LEU A 63 10.59 7.74 -10.58
C LEU A 63 11.24 9.10 -10.29
N GLY A 64 12.49 9.30 -10.72
CA GLY A 64 13.27 10.51 -10.43
C GLY A 64 13.84 10.55 -9.02
N LEU A 65 14.02 9.38 -8.37
CA LEU A 65 14.73 9.31 -7.09
C LEU A 65 16.24 9.39 -7.33
N ASP A 66 16.86 10.43 -6.78
CA ASP A 66 18.32 10.58 -6.77
C ASP A 66 18.98 9.63 -5.75
N SER A 67 20.28 9.38 -5.88
CA SER A 67 21.03 8.49 -4.98
C SER A 67 20.87 8.87 -3.49
N LEU A 68 20.69 10.16 -3.16
CA LEU A 68 20.40 10.60 -1.78
C LEU A 68 19.00 10.19 -1.30
N ALA A 69 18.01 10.30 -2.18
CA ALA A 69 16.63 9.88 -1.93
C ALA A 69 16.54 8.36 -1.71
N VAL A 70 17.28 7.58 -2.50
CA VAL A 70 17.40 6.11 -2.33
C VAL A 70 18.03 5.78 -0.98
N LEU A 71 19.07 6.50 -0.53
CA LEU A 71 19.68 6.27 0.78
C LEU A 71 18.72 6.55 1.95
N GLN A 72 17.91 7.61 1.82
CA GLN A 72 16.90 7.95 2.81
C GLN A 72 15.78 6.90 2.86
N LEU A 73 15.32 6.42 1.70
CA LEU A 73 14.38 5.32 1.61
C LEU A 73 14.89 4.07 2.31
N GLN A 74 16.14 3.67 2.05
CA GLN A 74 16.76 2.52 2.70
C GLN A 74 16.77 2.65 4.22
N THR A 75 17.11 3.84 4.71
CA THR A 75 17.09 4.14 6.14
C THR A 75 15.68 3.98 6.70
N GLU A 76 14.66 4.53 6.03
CA GLU A 76 13.27 4.44 6.48
C GLU A 76 12.73 3.01 6.45
N LEU A 77 13.09 2.23 5.43
CA LEU A 77 12.72 0.82 5.33
C LEU A 77 13.34 -0.01 6.46
N GLN A 78 14.61 0.23 6.77
CA GLN A 78 15.29 -0.44 7.87
C GLN A 78 14.73 -0.02 9.24
N GLN A 79 14.47 1.28 9.46
CA GLN A 79 13.96 1.79 10.73
C GLN A 79 12.49 1.40 10.98
N ARG A 80 11.63 1.43 9.95
CA ARG A 80 10.20 1.10 10.11
C ARG A 80 9.89 -0.39 9.99
N TYR A 81 10.54 -1.07 9.05
CA TYR A 81 10.18 -2.44 8.68
C TYR A 81 11.26 -3.46 9.05
N GLY A 82 12.41 -3.03 9.58
CA GLY A 82 13.52 -3.93 9.92
C GLY A 82 14.16 -4.58 8.69
N VAL A 83 13.89 -4.07 7.49
CA VAL A 83 14.38 -4.62 6.23
C VAL A 83 15.82 -4.18 6.05
N GLU A 84 16.75 -5.12 5.89
CA GLU A 84 18.08 -4.82 5.38
C GLU A 84 18.03 -4.86 3.84
N PRO A 85 18.02 -3.71 3.15
CA PRO A 85 18.04 -3.71 1.69
C PRO A 85 19.33 -4.38 1.22
N GLY A 86 19.20 -5.41 0.37
CA GLY A 86 20.34 -6.08 -0.25
C GLY A 86 21.10 -5.13 -1.19
N GLU A 87 22.27 -5.55 -1.68
CA GLU A 87 23.07 -4.74 -2.61
C GLU A 87 22.28 -4.31 -3.87
N SER A 88 21.40 -5.18 -4.38
CA SER A 88 20.51 -4.87 -5.53
C SER A 88 19.46 -3.80 -5.21
N THR A 89 18.96 -3.77 -3.97
CA THR A 89 17.91 -2.84 -3.50
C THR A 89 18.49 -1.48 -3.10
N ARG A 90 19.82 -1.38 -2.96
CA ARG A 90 20.56 -0.17 -2.61
C ARG A 90 20.89 0.71 -3.82
N ALA A 91 20.72 0.18 -5.02
CA ALA A 91 20.93 0.91 -6.26
C ALA A 91 19.73 1.78 -6.63
N GLU A 92 19.98 2.87 -7.33
CA GLU A 92 18.94 3.68 -7.98
C GLU A 92 18.21 2.90 -9.11
N ASP A 93 18.80 1.80 -9.59
CA ASP A 93 18.17 0.87 -10.52
C ASP A 93 17.25 -0.16 -9.83
N ALA A 94 17.10 -0.09 -8.50
CA ALA A 94 16.25 -1.02 -7.77
C ALA A 94 14.79 -0.93 -8.25
N VAL A 95 14.16 -2.08 -8.43
CA VAL A 95 12.80 -2.20 -8.95
C VAL A 95 11.79 -2.12 -7.82
N VAL A 96 10.71 -1.35 -8.02
CA VAL A 96 9.61 -1.16 -7.05
C VAL A 96 9.08 -2.50 -6.53
N GLY A 97 8.82 -3.46 -7.44
CA GLY A 97 8.34 -4.79 -7.08
C GLY A 97 9.31 -5.59 -6.20
N GLU A 98 10.62 -5.45 -6.42
CA GLU A 98 11.64 -6.13 -5.63
C GLU A 98 11.76 -5.52 -4.22
N LEU A 99 11.64 -4.18 -4.10
CA LEU A 99 11.53 -3.53 -2.80
C LEU A 99 10.30 -4.03 -2.03
N VAL A 100 9.15 -4.05 -2.68
CA VAL A 100 7.89 -4.50 -2.07
C VAL A 100 8.02 -5.96 -1.60
N ALA A 101 8.55 -6.84 -2.44
CA ALA A 101 8.80 -8.23 -2.08
C ALA A 101 9.73 -8.34 -0.88
N SER A 102 10.86 -7.60 -0.88
CA SER A 102 11.83 -7.61 0.22
C SER A 102 11.22 -7.18 1.56
N VAL A 103 10.35 -6.16 1.54
CA VAL A 103 9.63 -5.71 2.74
C VAL A 103 8.66 -6.78 3.25
N ASN A 104 7.92 -7.43 2.36
CA ASN A 104 7.00 -8.50 2.74
C ASN A 104 7.73 -9.73 3.30
N GLU A 105 8.85 -10.12 2.68
CA GLU A 105 9.68 -11.24 3.14
C GLU A 105 10.24 -10.98 4.55
N ALA A 106 10.74 -9.76 4.81
CA ALA A 106 11.22 -9.38 6.13
C ALA A 106 10.08 -9.33 7.17
N ALA A 107 8.92 -8.80 6.80
CA ALA A 107 7.75 -8.75 7.67
C ALA A 107 7.24 -10.17 8.03
N ALA A 108 7.26 -11.09 7.08
CA ALA A 108 6.92 -12.50 7.30
C ALA A 108 7.95 -13.22 8.20
N SER A 109 9.24 -12.91 8.02
CA SER A 109 10.32 -13.49 8.84
C SER A 109 10.30 -12.98 10.28
N GLY A 110 10.03 -11.69 10.49
CA GLY A 110 9.94 -11.07 11.82
C GLY A 110 8.70 -11.47 12.63
N ALA A 111 7.63 -11.95 11.98
CA ALA A 111 6.41 -12.41 12.65
C ALA A 111 6.54 -13.79 13.32
N SER A 112 7.69 -14.48 13.15
CA SER A 112 7.93 -15.83 13.69
C SER A 112 8.88 -15.88 14.89
N ALA A 113 9.24 -14.73 15.50
CA ALA A 113 10.23 -14.64 16.59
C ALA A 113 9.61 -14.28 17.96
#